data_AF-L2FEC7-F1
#
_entry.id   AF-L2FEC7-F1
#
_cell.length_a   1.000
_cell.length_b   1.000
_cell.length_c   1.000
_cell.angle_alpha   90.00
_cell.angle_beta   90.00
_cell.angle_gamma   90.00
#
_symmetry.space_group_name_H-M   'P 1'
#
loop_
_entity.id
_entity.type
_entity.pdbx_description
1 polymer ?
#
loop_
_entity_poly.entity_id
_entity_poly.type
_entity_poly.pdbx_seq_one_letter_code
_entity_poly.pdbx_strand_id
1 'polypeptide(L)'
;MPDEAWESLSLPKSPITTNHDPEAANGTQQEQRHLGRSFGAPTRVVGIGFFEYFLPLMTILGDIIQLHRRKSHPRFGNLQRSKSTPINGVAQDNQAHEGHDRNIEGDPAYLIVEKVMSECAQSIVDLAIRYDVDALNNAGIPASQVRTPNSTGFAPRDEENHSSNSSHAQISVDDAMDHRRNNDTVDASRHQSLTTTHRHHAQAQLVTAYSTFIINVLHVLLHGKWDAVSMLDNEDGWIPSVGFMKCASHAIAASDAVSRILACDPELSFMPYLFGIYLLHGSFILLLFADRMPQIGLNESVERACEIIIRAHEVCVVTLSTEFQVRLSI
;
A
#
# COMPACT_ATOMS: atom_id res chain seq x y z
N MET A 1 1.64 19.78 49.90
CA MET A 1 2.13 20.84 49.00
C MET A 1 1.69 20.46 47.60
N PRO A 2 0.78 21.22 46.97
CA PRO A 2 0.08 20.82 45.75
C PRO A 2 0.75 21.31 44.46
N ASP A 3 0.53 20.56 43.38
CA ASP A 3 0.19 21.02 42.02
C ASP A 3 0.96 22.15 41.29
N GLU A 4 2.25 22.37 41.56
CA GLU A 4 3.06 23.31 40.75
C GLU A 4 3.89 22.68 39.61
N ALA A 5 3.86 21.35 39.45
CA ALA A 5 4.67 20.68 38.41
C ALA A 5 3.98 20.58 37.03
N TRP A 6 2.66 20.83 36.95
CA TRP A 6 1.88 20.65 35.72
C TRP A 6 1.64 21.94 34.94
N GLU A 7 1.73 23.12 35.57
CA GLU A 7 1.50 24.41 34.88
C GLU A 7 2.65 24.84 33.95
N SER A 8 3.83 24.23 34.05
CA SER A 8 4.97 24.56 33.19
C SER A 8 4.92 23.91 31.79
N LEU A 9 3.87 23.13 31.48
CA LEU A 9 3.72 22.44 30.18
C LEU A 9 2.63 23.02 29.26
N SER A 10 1.91 24.07 29.66
CA SER A 10 0.99 24.77 28.77
C SER A 10 1.70 25.84 27.93
N LEU A 11 1.98 25.52 26.67
CA LEU A 11 2.33 26.49 25.62
C LEU A 11 1.11 27.36 25.23
N PRO A 12 1.33 28.58 24.70
CA PRO A 12 0.46 29.73 24.91
C PRO A 12 -0.85 29.66 24.11
N LYS A 13 -1.94 30.09 24.76
CA LYS A 13 -3.22 30.43 24.11
C LYS A 13 -3.00 31.63 23.19
N SER A 14 -3.21 31.45 21.89
CA SER A 14 -3.31 32.55 20.94
C SER A 14 -4.68 33.26 21.10
N PRO A 15 -4.70 34.60 21.21
CA PRO A 15 -5.95 35.35 21.31
C PRO A 15 -6.51 35.71 19.92
N ILE A 16 -7.83 35.68 19.82
CA ILE A 16 -8.62 36.31 18.76
C ILE A 16 -8.68 37.81 19.07
N THR A 17 -8.22 38.68 18.17
CA THR A 17 -8.65 40.08 18.10
C THR A 17 -8.62 40.63 16.67
N THR A 18 -9.53 41.59 16.46
CA THR A 18 -10.06 42.20 15.24
C THR A 18 -9.27 43.43 14.73
N ASN A 19 -9.41 43.68 13.42
CA ASN A 19 -9.45 44.95 12.66
C ASN A 19 -8.17 45.72 12.20
N HIS A 20 -8.25 46.08 10.90
CA HIS A 20 -7.76 47.26 10.14
C HIS A 20 -6.28 47.46 9.73
N ASP A 21 -6.07 47.26 8.41
CA ASP A 21 -5.42 48.15 7.41
C ASP A 21 -3.88 48.38 7.33
N PRO A 22 -3.35 48.76 6.14
CA PRO A 22 -2.17 48.12 5.54
C PRO A 22 -0.94 49.03 5.42
N GLU A 23 0.29 48.49 5.55
CA GLU A 23 1.47 49.08 4.91
C GLU A 23 2.67 48.11 4.79
N ALA A 24 3.14 48.00 3.54
CA ALA A 24 4.48 47.77 3.01
C ALA A 24 5.58 46.92 3.73
N ALA A 25 6.14 46.03 2.88
CA ALA A 25 7.58 45.81 2.64
C ALA A 25 8.28 44.57 3.27
N ASN A 26 8.53 43.62 2.37
CA ASN A 26 9.75 42.85 2.14
C ASN A 26 10.38 42.02 3.27
N GLY A 27 10.34 40.70 3.07
CA GLY A 27 11.25 39.75 3.69
C GLY A 27 10.98 38.33 3.19
N THR A 28 11.68 37.92 2.13
CA THR A 28 11.74 36.53 1.65
C THR A 28 12.25 35.60 2.74
N GLN A 29 11.37 34.82 3.34
CA GLN A 29 11.69 33.54 3.97
C GLN A 29 10.65 32.51 3.55
N GLN A 30 11.12 31.48 2.86
CA GLN A 30 10.34 30.29 2.53
C GLN A 30 9.92 29.63 3.84
N GLU A 31 8.73 29.97 4.30
CA GLU A 31 8.06 29.30 5.40
C GLU A 31 7.71 27.89 4.94
N GLN A 32 8.59 26.94 5.26
CA GLN A 32 8.29 25.51 5.25
C GLN A 32 7.04 25.31 6.12
N ARG A 33 5.88 25.26 5.44
CA ARG A 33 4.61 24.86 6.02
C ARG A 33 4.71 23.40 6.44
N HIS A 34 5.31 23.15 7.59
CA HIS A 34 5.00 21.98 8.38
C HIS A 34 3.56 22.16 8.89
N LEU A 35 2.58 21.87 8.03
CA LEU A 35 1.20 21.66 8.47
C LEU A 35 1.26 20.61 9.59
N GLY A 36 0.76 21.00 10.76
CA GLY A 36 0.87 20.24 12.00
C GLY A 36 0.60 18.76 11.79
N ARG A 37 1.44 17.92 12.42
CA ARG A 37 1.20 16.48 12.50
C ARG A 37 -0.22 16.28 13.05
N SER A 38 -1.14 15.79 12.21
CA SER A 38 -2.34 15.17 12.72
C SER A 38 -1.87 14.00 13.58
N PHE A 39 -2.22 13.99 14.86
CA PHE A 39 -1.95 12.85 15.73
C PHE A 39 -2.61 11.60 15.11
N GLY A 40 -1.83 10.55 14.85
CA GLY A 40 -2.32 9.32 14.25
C GLY A 40 -1.24 8.55 13.50
N ALA A 41 -1.49 7.27 13.22
CA ALA A 41 -0.67 6.51 12.29
C ALA A 41 -0.81 7.09 10.87
N PRO A 42 0.25 7.05 10.03
CA PRO A 42 0.17 7.60 8.69
C PRO A 42 -0.85 6.83 7.86
N THR A 43 -1.55 7.54 6.97
CA THR A 43 -2.53 6.98 6.03
C THR A 43 -2.26 7.37 4.59
N ARG A 44 -1.21 8.16 4.33
CA ARG A 44 -0.78 8.58 2.99
C ARG A 44 0.62 8.04 2.69
N VAL A 45 0.81 7.59 1.45
CA VAL A 45 2.12 7.20 0.95
C VAL A 45 2.97 8.45 0.74
N VAL A 46 4.10 8.53 1.44
CA VAL A 46 4.96 9.74 1.44
C VAL A 46 6.22 9.60 0.61
N GLY A 47 6.66 8.37 0.33
CA GLY A 47 7.92 8.09 -0.34
C GLY A 47 8.08 6.65 -0.80
N ILE A 48 9.30 6.31 -1.20
CA ILE A 48 9.68 5.03 -1.81
C ILE A 48 10.29 4.05 -0.80
N GLY A 49 10.53 4.48 0.43
CA GLY A 49 11.00 3.62 1.51
C GLY A 49 9.91 2.64 1.98
N PHE A 50 10.32 1.49 2.50
CA PHE A 50 9.39 0.43 2.95
C PHE A 50 8.28 0.97 3.86
N PHE A 51 8.66 1.63 4.95
CA PHE A 51 7.71 2.18 5.92
C PHE A 51 6.88 3.35 5.37
N GLU A 52 7.35 4.04 4.34
CA GLU A 52 6.70 5.24 3.79
C GLU A 52 5.48 4.90 2.93
N TYR A 53 5.47 3.74 2.27
CA TYR A 53 4.32 3.25 1.52
C TYR A 53 3.53 2.18 2.28
N PHE A 54 4.23 1.29 3.00
CA PHE A 54 3.61 0.13 3.60
C PHE A 54 2.80 0.46 4.86
N LEU A 55 3.32 1.32 5.75
CA LEU A 55 2.62 1.68 6.98
C LEU A 55 1.23 2.30 6.71
N PRO A 56 1.07 3.27 5.78
CA PRO A 56 -0.24 3.77 5.37
C PRO A 56 -1.26 2.69 5.03
N LEU A 57 -0.86 1.73 4.20
CA LEU A 57 -1.73 0.66 3.72
C LEU A 57 -2.11 -0.29 4.86
N MET A 58 -1.17 -0.59 5.76
CA MET A 58 -1.44 -1.45 6.92
C MET A 58 -2.31 -0.77 7.98
N THR A 59 -2.16 0.55 8.18
CA THR A 59 -3.04 1.33 9.04
C THR A 59 -4.49 1.20 8.57
N ILE A 60 -4.71 1.43 7.27
CA ILE A 60 -6.04 1.32 6.65
C ILE A 60 -6.58 -0.10 6.75
N LEU A 61 -5.75 -1.12 6.48
CA LEU A 61 -6.15 -2.52 6.66
C LEU A 61 -6.61 -2.80 8.10
N GLY A 62 -5.91 -2.25 9.10
CA GLY A 62 -6.31 -2.32 10.50
C GLY A 62 -7.70 -1.75 10.75
N ASP A 63 -8.01 -0.60 10.16
CA ASP A 63 -9.32 0.04 10.27
C ASP A 63 -10.42 -0.80 9.61
N ILE A 64 -10.14 -1.37 8.44
CA ILE A 64 -11.06 -2.30 7.75
C ILE A 64 -11.32 -3.53 8.60
N ILE A 65 -10.29 -4.14 9.19
CA ILE A 65 -10.43 -5.29 10.09
C ILE A 65 -11.32 -4.93 11.29
N GLN A 66 -11.08 -3.78 11.92
CA GLN A 66 -11.87 -3.33 13.07
C GLN A 66 -13.34 -3.09 12.69
N LEU A 67 -13.58 -2.47 11.54
CA LEU A 67 -14.92 -2.24 11.00
C LEU A 67 -15.64 -3.58 10.76
N HIS A 68 -14.96 -4.54 10.15
CA HIS A 68 -15.53 -5.86 9.90
C HIS A 68 -15.83 -6.61 11.19
N ARG A 69 -14.89 -6.63 12.15
CA ARG A 69 -15.10 -7.25 13.48
C ARG A 69 -16.27 -6.64 14.24
N ARG A 70 -16.48 -5.33 14.13
CA ARG A 70 -17.62 -4.64 14.76
C ARG A 70 -18.94 -5.11 14.16
N LYS A 71 -19.00 -5.20 12.83
CA LYS A 71 -20.18 -5.66 12.08
C LYS A 71 -20.50 -7.13 12.37
N SER A 72 -19.49 -7.99 12.43
CA SER A 72 -19.65 -9.42 12.71
C SER A 72 -19.73 -9.76 14.19
N HIS A 73 -19.68 -8.76 15.09
CA HIS A 73 -19.68 -9.02 16.53
C HIS A 73 -20.99 -9.68 16.99
N PRO A 74 -20.98 -10.90 17.58
CA PRO A 74 -22.19 -11.67 17.87
C PRO A 74 -23.24 -10.94 18.72
N ARG A 75 -22.79 -10.02 19.60
CA ARG A 75 -23.67 -9.25 20.50
C ARG A 75 -23.98 -7.83 20.02
N PHE A 76 -23.12 -7.23 19.19
CA PHE A 76 -23.19 -5.80 18.88
C PHE A 76 -23.54 -5.52 17.41
N GLY A 77 -23.24 -6.46 16.50
CA GLY A 77 -23.60 -6.34 15.09
C GLY A 77 -25.12 -6.25 14.89
N ASN A 78 -25.89 -7.04 15.64
CA ASN A 78 -27.35 -7.07 15.55
C ASN A 78 -28.02 -5.76 16.04
N LEU A 79 -27.41 -5.02 16.97
CA LEU A 79 -27.95 -3.76 17.47
C LEU A 79 -27.84 -2.64 16.43
N GLN A 80 -26.79 -2.69 15.61
CA GLN A 80 -26.60 -1.76 14.49
C GLN A 80 -27.57 -2.08 13.34
N ARG A 81 -27.94 -3.36 13.19
CA ARG A 81 -29.01 -3.83 12.27
C ARG A 81 -30.42 -3.45 12.73
N SER A 82 -30.68 -3.33 14.04
CA SER A 82 -32.02 -3.04 14.58
C SER A 82 -32.35 -1.55 14.74
N LYS A 83 -31.36 -0.66 14.88
CA LYS A 83 -31.57 0.79 15.02
C LYS A 83 -32.08 1.48 13.75
N SER A 84 -32.16 0.78 12.63
CA SER A 84 -32.52 1.31 11.31
C SER A 84 -33.90 0.86 10.81
N THR A 85 -34.69 0.15 11.62
CA THR A 85 -36.11 -0.07 11.32
C THR A 85 -36.91 1.14 11.83
N PRO A 86 -37.61 1.91 10.98
CA PRO A 86 -38.46 2.98 11.47
C PRO A 86 -39.56 2.38 12.35
N ILE A 87 -39.61 2.79 13.61
CA ILE A 87 -40.76 2.56 14.49
C ILE A 87 -41.88 3.46 13.97
N ASN A 88 -42.63 2.98 12.98
CA ASN A 88 -43.99 3.41 12.71
C ASN A 88 -44.69 2.24 12.02
N GLY A 89 -45.46 1.49 12.80
CA GLY A 89 -46.22 0.36 12.32
C GLY A 89 -47.33 0.81 11.39
N VAL A 90 -47.26 0.37 10.13
CA VAL A 90 -48.42 -0.01 9.34
C VAL A 90 -47.98 -1.19 8.48
N ALA A 91 -48.62 -2.34 8.69
CA ALA A 91 -48.48 -3.47 7.80
C ALA A 91 -49.05 -3.09 6.43
N GLN A 92 -48.19 -3.04 5.42
CA GLN A 92 -48.62 -3.02 4.04
C GLN A 92 -47.77 -4.03 3.29
N ASP A 93 -48.36 -5.21 3.12
CA ASP A 93 -47.92 -6.21 2.16
C ASP A 93 -47.83 -5.53 0.79
N ASN A 94 -46.61 -5.36 0.28
CA ASN A 94 -46.21 -5.46 -1.14
C ASN A 94 -44.77 -4.92 -1.31
N GLN A 95 -43.93 -5.71 -1.98
CA GLN A 95 -42.53 -5.41 -2.37
C GLN A 95 -41.50 -5.32 -1.24
N ALA A 96 -41.07 -6.48 -0.74
CA ALA A 96 -39.91 -6.62 0.15
C ALA A 96 -38.78 -7.41 -0.52
N HIS A 97 -38.20 -6.92 -1.62
CA HIS A 97 -36.97 -7.49 -2.20
C HIS A 97 -35.93 -6.44 -2.63
N GLU A 98 -35.99 -5.24 -2.06
CA GLU A 98 -34.93 -4.25 -2.21
C GLU A 98 -34.58 -3.63 -0.86
N GLY A 99 -33.31 -3.74 -0.46
CA GLY A 99 -32.74 -2.87 0.57
C GLY A 99 -32.25 -3.56 1.84
N HIS A 100 -31.39 -4.57 1.73
CA HIS A 100 -30.52 -4.95 2.86
C HIS A 100 -29.16 -4.23 2.85
N ASP A 101 -28.76 -3.66 1.71
CA ASP A 101 -27.42 -3.06 1.51
C ASP A 101 -27.40 -1.52 1.60
N ARG A 102 -28.56 -0.85 1.65
CA ARG A 102 -28.63 0.64 1.69
C ARG A 102 -28.06 1.28 2.97
N ASN A 103 -27.69 0.50 3.98
CA ASN A 103 -27.25 1.00 5.29
C ASN A 103 -25.74 0.85 5.55
N ILE A 104 -24.97 0.16 4.69
CA ILE A 104 -23.51 0.03 4.86
C ILE A 104 -22.79 1.31 4.40
N GLU A 105 -23.25 1.89 3.30
CA GLU A 105 -22.73 3.14 2.74
C GLU A 105 -23.07 4.36 3.64
N GLY A 106 -24.02 4.21 4.57
CA GLY A 106 -24.42 5.25 5.52
C GLY A 106 -23.72 5.19 6.88
N ASP A 107 -22.87 4.19 7.17
CA ASP A 107 -22.12 4.15 8.43
C ASP A 107 -21.01 5.21 8.40
N PRO A 108 -21.01 6.21 9.31
CA PRO A 108 -19.97 7.23 9.34
C PRO A 108 -18.55 6.66 9.39
N ALA A 109 -18.34 5.53 10.09
CA ALA A 109 -17.02 4.89 10.16
C ALA A 109 -16.59 4.33 8.80
N TYR A 110 -17.53 3.82 8.02
CA TYR A 110 -17.27 3.29 6.68
C TYR A 110 -16.85 4.39 5.72
N LEU A 111 -17.61 5.49 5.69
CA LEU A 111 -17.33 6.66 4.85
C LEU A 111 -15.97 7.30 5.18
N ILE A 112 -15.58 7.31 6.47
CA ILE A 112 -14.26 7.79 6.88
C ILE A 112 -13.16 6.89 6.28
N VAL A 113 -13.30 5.56 6.36
CA VAL A 113 -12.30 4.64 5.80
C VAL A 113 -12.22 4.77 4.27
N GLU A 114 -13.36 4.87 3.58
CA GLU A 114 -13.41 5.07 2.12
C GLU A 114 -12.74 6.39 1.70
N LYS A 115 -12.94 7.47 2.47
CA LYS A 115 -12.26 8.75 2.26
C LYS A 115 -10.74 8.64 2.46
N VAL A 116 -10.31 7.98 3.54
CA VAL A 116 -8.89 7.77 3.83
C VAL A 116 -8.22 6.92 2.73
N MET A 117 -8.91 5.89 2.23
CA MET A 117 -8.43 5.09 1.10
C MET A 117 -8.28 5.92 -0.17
N SER A 118 -9.25 6.79 -0.46
CA SER A 118 -9.20 7.69 -1.62
C SER A 118 -8.01 8.66 -1.53
N GLU A 119 -7.74 9.22 -0.35
CA GLU A 119 -6.57 10.07 -0.10
C GLU A 119 -5.24 9.31 -0.22
N CYS A 120 -5.21 8.05 0.22
CA CYS A 120 -4.07 7.17 0.07
C CYS A 120 -3.81 6.85 -1.41
N ALA A 121 -4.85 6.48 -2.15
CA ALA A 121 -4.79 6.24 -3.60
C ALA A 121 -4.25 7.47 -4.34
N GLN A 122 -4.74 8.67 -4.01
CA GLN A 122 -4.23 9.90 -4.60
C GLN A 122 -2.74 10.11 -4.29
N SER A 123 -2.30 9.83 -3.06
CA SER A 123 -0.87 9.96 -2.70
C SER A 123 0.05 8.99 -3.46
N ILE A 124 -0.47 7.82 -3.86
CA ILE A 124 0.24 6.86 -4.72
C ILE A 124 0.38 7.42 -6.14
N VAL A 125 -0.68 8.01 -6.69
CA VAL A 125 -0.64 8.68 -8.00
C VAL A 125 0.32 9.88 -7.97
N ASP A 126 0.28 10.69 -6.92
CA ASP A 126 1.20 11.81 -6.74
C ASP A 126 2.67 11.34 -6.64
N LEU A 127 2.92 10.17 -6.04
CA LEU A 127 4.25 9.55 -6.02
C LEU A 127 4.68 9.10 -7.43
N ALA A 128 3.78 8.45 -8.16
CA ALA A 128 4.00 8.00 -9.54
C ALA A 128 4.43 9.16 -10.44
N ILE A 129 3.68 10.28 -10.38
CA ILE A 129 3.95 11.49 -11.16
C ILE A 129 5.28 12.13 -10.76
N ARG A 130 5.59 12.22 -9.46
CA ARG A 130 6.85 12.82 -8.96
C ARG A 130 8.09 12.12 -9.49
N TYR A 131 8.01 10.81 -9.71
CA TYR A 131 9.12 10.01 -10.20
C TYR A 131 9.01 9.70 -11.71
N ASP A 132 7.93 10.08 -12.38
CA ASP A 132 7.67 9.83 -13.81
C ASP A 132 7.70 8.34 -14.19
N VAL A 133 7.11 7.48 -13.33
CA VAL A 133 7.28 6.01 -13.37
C VAL A 133 6.98 5.35 -14.73
N ASP A 134 6.19 5.99 -15.60
CA ASP A 134 5.83 5.46 -16.92
C ASP A 134 6.91 5.73 -18.01
N ALA A 135 7.87 6.61 -17.76
CA ALA A 135 8.85 7.04 -18.77
C ALA A 135 9.98 6.03 -19.06
N LEU A 136 10.27 5.09 -18.15
CA LEU A 136 11.43 4.18 -18.26
C LEU A 136 11.08 2.72 -18.56
N ASN A 137 9.90 2.44 -19.14
CA ASN A 137 9.34 1.09 -19.37
C ASN A 137 10.28 0.02 -19.97
N ASN A 138 11.46 0.37 -20.51
CA ASN A 138 12.41 -0.57 -21.13
C ASN A 138 13.83 -0.61 -20.53
N ALA A 139 14.13 0.08 -19.42
CA ALA A 139 15.50 0.17 -18.87
C ALA A 139 15.57 -0.10 -17.35
N GLY A 140 14.77 -1.06 -16.86
CA GLY A 140 14.62 -1.36 -15.43
C GLY A 140 15.78 -2.18 -14.83
N ILE A 141 16.23 -1.78 -13.65
CA ILE A 141 17.04 -2.61 -12.76
C ILE A 141 16.14 -3.74 -12.20
N PRO A 142 16.59 -5.02 -12.17
CA PRO A 142 15.79 -6.11 -11.60
C PRO A 142 15.36 -5.79 -10.16
N ALA A 143 14.10 -6.11 -9.80
CA ALA A 143 13.58 -5.86 -8.45
C ALA A 143 14.45 -6.47 -7.33
N SER A 144 15.12 -7.60 -7.62
CA SER A 144 16.07 -8.25 -6.72
C SER A 144 17.26 -7.36 -6.33
N GLN A 145 17.66 -6.41 -7.19
CA GLN A 145 18.76 -5.45 -6.96
C GLN A 145 18.29 -4.13 -6.33
N VAL A 146 16.97 -3.86 -6.30
CA VAL A 146 16.37 -2.66 -5.70
C VAL A 146 16.01 -2.88 -4.22
N ARG A 147 16.35 -4.05 -3.67
CA ARG A 147 16.00 -4.48 -2.31
C ARG A 147 16.24 -3.38 -1.27
N THR A 148 15.27 -3.22 -0.38
CA THR A 148 15.32 -2.25 0.71
C THR A 148 16.57 -2.49 1.57
N PRO A 149 17.41 -1.46 1.82
CA PRO A 149 18.49 -1.61 2.77
C PRO A 149 17.84 -1.78 4.17
N ASN A 150 18.03 -2.98 4.75
CA ASN A 150 17.75 -3.40 6.14
C ASN A 150 16.79 -4.59 6.36
N SER A 151 16.34 -5.29 5.31
CA SER A 151 15.80 -6.65 5.51
C SER A 151 16.93 -7.69 5.38
N THR A 152 17.98 -7.55 6.20
CA THR A 152 18.83 -8.71 6.49
C THR A 152 18.04 -9.53 7.49
N GLY A 153 17.49 -10.65 7.01
CA GLY A 153 17.07 -11.73 7.90
C GLY A 153 18.24 -12.08 8.82
N PHE A 154 17.90 -12.53 10.03
CA PHE A 154 18.83 -13.13 10.98
C PHE A 154 19.61 -14.28 10.32
N ALA A 155 20.71 -13.96 9.65
CA ALA A 155 21.72 -14.92 9.27
C ALA A 155 22.79 -14.92 10.37
N PRO A 156 23.25 -16.08 10.86
CA PRO A 156 24.34 -16.14 11.81
C PRO A 156 25.58 -15.50 11.18
N ARG A 157 26.20 -14.57 11.91
CA ARG A 157 27.52 -14.07 11.57
C ARG A 157 28.52 -15.18 11.92
N ASP A 158 29.00 -15.90 10.92
CA ASP A 158 30.24 -16.65 11.06
C ASP A 158 31.39 -15.64 11.03
N GLU A 159 31.98 -15.42 12.20
CA GLU A 159 33.26 -14.74 12.39
C GLU A 159 34.38 -15.63 11.85
N GLU A 160 35.02 -15.24 10.74
CA GLU A 160 36.43 -15.59 10.52
C GLU A 160 37.22 -14.34 10.15
N ASN A 161 38.10 -13.99 11.09
CA ASN A 161 39.12 -12.96 11.02
C ASN A 161 40.48 -13.62 10.71
N HIS A 162 41.44 -12.79 10.29
CA HIS A 162 42.88 -13.03 10.02
C HIS A 162 43.22 -13.38 8.54
N SER A 163 44.20 -12.75 7.86
CA SER A 163 45.34 -11.93 8.30
C SER A 163 45.84 -11.04 7.15
N SER A 164 46.33 -9.86 7.53
CA SER A 164 47.56 -9.17 7.10
C SER A 164 48.30 -9.64 5.84
N ASN A 165 48.64 -8.69 4.97
CA ASN A 165 50.01 -8.57 4.50
C ASN A 165 50.43 -7.11 4.23
N SER A 166 51.53 -6.77 4.89
CA SER A 166 52.36 -5.58 4.72
C SER A 166 53.41 -5.88 3.66
N SER A 167 53.69 -4.92 2.77
CA SER A 167 55.01 -4.80 2.15
C SER A 167 55.32 -3.36 1.76
N HIS A 168 56.21 -2.82 2.59
CA HIS A 168 57.15 -1.72 2.44
C HIS A 168 57.86 -1.68 1.06
N ALA A 169 57.90 -0.54 0.36
CA ALA A 169 59.06 -0.11 -0.45
C ALA A 169 58.97 1.34 -0.95
N GLN A 170 59.78 2.18 -0.29
CA GLN A 170 60.71 3.14 -0.88
C GLN A 170 60.23 4.41 -1.61
N ILE A 171 60.66 5.52 -1.02
CA ILE A 171 60.75 6.87 -1.55
C ILE A 171 61.71 6.88 -2.74
N SER A 172 61.26 7.42 -3.87
CA SER A 172 62.12 7.96 -4.93
C SER A 172 61.47 9.22 -5.44
N VAL A 173 62.24 10.30 -5.39
CA VAL A 173 61.88 11.65 -5.80
C VAL A 173 62.29 11.73 -7.27
N ASP A 174 61.35 11.93 -8.18
CA ASP A 174 61.64 12.45 -9.52
C ASP A 174 60.42 13.16 -10.12
N ASP A 175 60.69 14.35 -10.65
CA ASP A 175 59.81 15.27 -11.36
C ASP A 175 59.15 14.64 -12.60
N ALA A 176 57.84 14.80 -12.76
CA ALA A 176 57.18 15.12 -14.03
C ALA A 176 55.71 15.47 -13.83
N MET A 177 55.28 16.57 -14.45
CA MET A 177 53.90 17.06 -14.51
C MET A 177 52.88 15.97 -14.87
N ASP A 178 51.82 15.85 -14.06
CA ASP A 178 50.63 15.07 -14.43
C ASP A 178 49.35 15.90 -14.18
N HIS A 179 49.01 16.74 -15.17
CA HIS A 179 47.72 17.45 -15.24
C HIS A 179 46.63 16.54 -15.84
N ARG A 180 46.41 15.36 -15.26
CA ARG A 180 45.39 14.41 -15.76
C ARG A 180 44.53 13.73 -14.69
N ARG A 181 44.45 14.29 -13.47
CA ARG A 181 43.75 13.66 -12.34
C ARG A 181 42.34 14.21 -12.03
N ASN A 182 41.83 15.17 -12.80
CA ASN A 182 40.52 15.80 -12.52
C ASN A 182 39.34 15.26 -13.36
N ASN A 183 39.57 14.52 -14.45
CA ASN A 183 38.48 14.02 -15.29
C ASN A 183 37.86 12.71 -14.76
N ASP A 184 38.67 11.82 -14.16
CA ASP A 184 38.18 10.51 -13.68
C ASP A 184 37.25 10.63 -12.46
N THR A 185 37.49 11.63 -11.60
CA THR A 185 36.63 11.92 -10.43
C THR A 185 35.28 12.52 -10.82
N VAL A 186 35.23 13.32 -11.90
CA VAL A 186 33.98 13.93 -12.38
C VAL A 186 33.11 12.89 -13.11
N ASP A 187 33.73 11.98 -13.86
CA ASP A 187 33.01 10.93 -14.59
C ASP A 187 32.46 9.86 -13.63
N ALA A 188 33.23 9.46 -12.61
CA ALA A 188 32.77 8.57 -11.54
C ALA A 188 31.60 9.17 -10.72
N SER A 189 31.66 10.47 -10.40
CA SER A 189 30.58 11.18 -9.70
C SER A 189 29.30 11.27 -10.54
N ARG A 190 29.45 11.47 -11.85
CA ARG A 190 28.33 11.52 -12.81
C ARG A 190 27.69 10.14 -12.98
N HIS A 191 28.50 9.09 -13.11
CA HIS A 191 28.03 7.71 -13.15
C HIS A 191 27.33 7.28 -11.86
N GLN A 192 27.84 7.70 -10.69
CA GLN A 192 27.21 7.41 -9.39
C GLN A 192 25.87 8.15 -9.21
N SER A 193 25.75 9.38 -9.72
CA SER A 193 24.50 10.16 -9.68
C SER A 193 23.41 9.59 -10.60
N LEU A 194 23.77 9.19 -11.83
CA LEU A 194 22.84 8.57 -12.77
C LEU A 194 22.34 7.20 -12.29
N THR A 195 23.24 6.36 -11.76
CA THR A 195 22.87 5.03 -11.22
C THR A 195 21.95 5.13 -9.99
N THR A 196 22.19 6.12 -9.12
CA THR A 196 21.32 6.39 -7.96
C THR A 196 19.92 6.85 -8.40
N THR A 197 19.85 7.72 -9.41
CA THR A 197 18.59 8.21 -9.97
C THR A 197 17.78 7.08 -10.61
N HIS A 198 18.42 6.22 -11.41
CA HIS A 198 17.78 5.03 -12.00
C HIS A 198 17.24 4.06 -10.93
N ARG A 199 17.99 3.83 -9.86
CA ARG A 199 17.56 2.95 -8.75
C ARG A 199 16.35 3.52 -8.01
N HIS A 200 16.33 4.82 -7.75
CA HIS A 200 15.17 5.47 -7.11
C HIS A 200 13.92 5.39 -8.00
N HIS A 201 14.10 5.53 -9.32
CA HIS A 201 13.00 5.40 -10.27
C HIS A 201 12.44 3.96 -10.32
N ALA A 202 13.31 2.95 -10.43
CA ALA A 202 12.90 1.55 -10.38
C ALA A 202 12.20 1.20 -9.06
N GLN A 203 12.70 1.74 -7.94
CA GLN A 203 12.05 1.58 -6.63
C GLN A 203 10.68 2.26 -6.59
N ALA A 204 10.55 3.47 -7.16
CA ALA A 204 9.28 4.17 -7.27
C ALA A 204 8.25 3.40 -8.12
N GLN A 205 8.69 2.78 -9.23
CA GLN A 205 7.87 1.91 -10.07
C GLN A 205 7.33 0.72 -9.26
N LEU A 206 8.20 0.01 -8.53
CA LEU A 206 7.82 -1.11 -7.67
C LEU A 206 6.83 -0.67 -6.60
N VAL A 207 7.20 0.35 -5.81
CA VAL A 207 6.37 0.87 -4.72
C VAL A 207 5.00 1.31 -5.21
N THR A 208 4.94 2.00 -6.35
CA THR A 208 3.67 2.46 -6.93
C THR A 208 2.82 1.28 -7.39
N ALA A 209 3.41 0.30 -8.09
CA ALA A 209 2.69 -0.88 -8.57
C ALA A 209 2.13 -1.72 -7.40
N TYR A 210 2.97 -2.03 -6.41
CA TYR A 210 2.57 -2.77 -5.21
C TYR A 210 1.55 -2.01 -4.36
N SER A 211 1.72 -0.70 -4.17
CA SER A 211 0.75 0.11 -3.40
C SER A 211 -0.60 0.19 -4.11
N THR A 212 -0.59 0.33 -5.44
CA THR A 212 -1.81 0.34 -6.25
C THR A 212 -2.53 -1.01 -6.19
N PHE A 213 -1.79 -2.11 -6.21
CA PHE A 213 -2.37 -3.44 -6.01
C PHE A 213 -3.01 -3.56 -4.62
N ILE A 214 -2.26 -3.26 -3.55
CA ILE A 214 -2.74 -3.39 -2.18
C ILE A 214 -3.97 -2.51 -1.94
N ILE A 215 -3.97 -1.23 -2.35
CA ILE A 215 -5.12 -0.34 -2.11
C ILE A 215 -6.39 -0.84 -2.80
N ASN A 216 -6.28 -1.45 -3.99
CA ASN A 216 -7.43 -2.09 -4.65
C ASN A 216 -7.91 -3.34 -3.88
N VAL A 217 -6.99 -4.16 -3.37
CA VAL A 217 -7.36 -5.29 -2.48
C VAL A 217 -8.04 -4.79 -1.21
N LEU A 218 -7.59 -3.67 -0.64
CA LEU A 218 -8.25 -3.05 0.51
C LEU A 218 -9.69 -2.61 0.17
N HIS A 219 -9.95 -2.13 -1.05
CA HIS A 219 -11.33 -1.84 -1.49
C HIS A 219 -12.16 -3.13 -1.58
N VAL A 220 -11.60 -4.20 -2.15
CA VAL A 220 -12.26 -5.50 -2.16
C VAL A 220 -12.60 -5.96 -0.73
N LEU A 221 -11.70 -5.79 0.23
CA LEU A 221 -11.94 -6.14 1.63
C LEU A 221 -12.94 -5.20 2.33
N LEU A 222 -13.04 -3.93 1.94
CA LEU A 222 -13.98 -2.99 2.54
C LEU A 222 -15.43 -3.25 2.08
N HIS A 223 -15.62 -3.49 0.79
CA HIS A 223 -16.94 -3.69 0.17
C HIS A 223 -17.37 -5.16 0.17
N GLY A 224 -16.41 -6.09 0.26
CA GLY A 224 -16.61 -7.52 0.04
C GLY A 224 -16.98 -8.30 1.29
N LYS A 225 -17.49 -9.50 1.04
CA LYS A 225 -17.65 -10.53 2.08
C LYS A 225 -16.31 -11.21 2.35
N TRP A 226 -16.03 -11.44 3.63
CA TRP A 226 -14.77 -12.07 4.07
C TRP A 226 -14.89 -13.60 4.15
N ASP A 227 -16.10 -14.13 4.11
CA ASP A 227 -16.36 -15.56 4.01
C ASP A 227 -16.67 -15.95 2.55
N ALA A 228 -15.78 -16.74 1.95
CA ALA A 228 -15.90 -17.15 0.56
C ALA A 228 -17.12 -18.07 0.31
N VAL A 229 -17.54 -18.84 1.33
CA VAL A 229 -18.71 -19.73 1.22
C VAL A 229 -19.98 -18.89 1.14
N SER A 230 -20.22 -18.00 2.11
CA SER A 230 -21.33 -17.05 2.09
C SER A 230 -21.34 -16.16 0.84
N MET A 231 -20.17 -15.88 0.27
CA MET A 231 -20.01 -15.13 -0.96
C MET A 231 -20.49 -15.92 -2.20
N LEU A 232 -20.16 -17.21 -2.29
CA LEU A 232 -20.56 -18.11 -3.37
C LEU A 232 -22.05 -18.51 -3.30
N ASP A 233 -22.54 -18.81 -2.10
CA ASP A 233 -23.93 -19.24 -1.88
C ASP A 233 -24.93 -18.12 -2.20
N ASN A 234 -24.53 -16.86 -1.98
CA ASN A 234 -25.31 -15.66 -2.31
C ASN A 234 -26.76 -15.68 -1.79
N GLU A 235 -26.99 -16.29 -0.62
CA GLU A 235 -28.32 -16.43 0.00
C GLU A 235 -29.02 -15.10 0.24
N ASP A 236 -28.26 -14.02 0.42
CA ASP A 236 -28.73 -12.66 0.71
C ASP A 236 -28.85 -11.76 -0.53
N GLY A 237 -28.56 -12.27 -1.74
CA GLY A 237 -28.65 -11.49 -2.98
C GLY A 237 -27.61 -10.36 -3.07
N TRP A 238 -26.41 -10.55 -2.52
CA TRP A 238 -25.31 -9.58 -2.57
C TRP A 238 -24.74 -9.34 -3.99
N ILE A 239 -24.71 -10.35 -4.86
CA ILE A 239 -24.14 -10.24 -6.22
C ILE A 239 -24.71 -9.07 -7.07
N PRO A 240 -26.03 -8.82 -7.13
CA PRO A 240 -26.57 -7.67 -7.87
C PRO A 240 -26.36 -6.31 -7.16
N SER A 241 -25.67 -6.25 -6.02
CA SER A 241 -25.53 -5.02 -5.24
C SER A 241 -24.42 -4.08 -5.74
N VAL A 242 -24.51 -2.82 -5.32
CA VAL A 242 -23.48 -1.81 -5.59
C VAL A 242 -22.15 -2.17 -4.92
N GLY A 243 -22.19 -2.80 -3.74
CA GLY A 243 -20.99 -3.27 -3.05
C GLY A 243 -20.23 -4.32 -3.85
N PHE A 244 -20.96 -5.28 -4.44
CA PHE A 244 -20.38 -6.25 -5.35
C PHE A 244 -19.76 -5.58 -6.59
N MET A 245 -20.47 -4.63 -7.22
CA MET A 245 -19.95 -3.88 -8.37
C MET A 245 -18.65 -3.12 -8.05
N LYS A 246 -18.55 -2.50 -6.87
CA LYS A 246 -17.31 -1.88 -6.40
C LYS A 246 -16.19 -2.92 -6.22
N CYS A 247 -16.47 -4.04 -5.57
CA CYS A 247 -15.53 -5.15 -5.43
C CYS A 247 -15.02 -5.67 -6.78
N ALA A 248 -15.91 -5.88 -7.75
CA ALA A 248 -15.58 -6.34 -9.08
C ALA A 248 -14.65 -5.37 -9.82
N SER A 249 -15.00 -4.08 -9.83
CA SER A 249 -14.18 -3.03 -10.44
C SER A 249 -12.77 -3.01 -9.85
N HIS A 250 -12.66 -3.04 -8.52
CA HIS A 250 -11.36 -3.03 -7.84
C HIS A 250 -10.60 -4.35 -7.99
N ALA A 251 -11.26 -5.50 -8.13
CA ALA A 251 -10.59 -6.78 -8.41
C ALA A 251 -9.94 -6.79 -9.80
N ILE A 252 -10.62 -6.22 -10.81
CA ILE A 252 -10.06 -6.04 -12.15
C ILE A 252 -8.89 -5.06 -12.10
N ALA A 253 -9.06 -3.90 -11.46
CA ALA A 253 -7.96 -2.92 -11.30
C ALA A 253 -6.76 -3.48 -10.50
N ALA A 254 -7.01 -4.36 -9.53
CA ALA A 254 -5.95 -5.08 -8.83
C ALA A 254 -5.19 -6.01 -9.79
N SER A 255 -5.89 -6.72 -10.68
CA SER A 255 -5.23 -7.57 -11.69
C SER A 255 -4.36 -6.76 -12.67
N ASP A 256 -4.79 -5.58 -13.09
CA ASP A 256 -3.98 -4.67 -13.91
C ASP A 256 -2.73 -4.20 -13.17
N ALA A 257 -2.86 -3.91 -11.87
CA ALA A 257 -1.71 -3.59 -11.03
C ALA A 257 -0.75 -4.77 -10.89
N VAL A 258 -1.26 -6.01 -10.75
CA VAL A 258 -0.44 -7.23 -10.74
C VAL A 258 0.29 -7.44 -12.07
N SER A 259 -0.34 -7.14 -13.20
CA SER A 259 0.33 -7.17 -14.51
C SER A 259 1.54 -6.24 -14.55
N ARG A 260 1.40 -5.01 -14.02
CA ARG A 260 2.52 -4.07 -13.87
C ARG A 260 3.59 -4.58 -12.90
N ILE A 261 3.19 -5.21 -11.79
CA ILE A 261 4.14 -5.83 -10.85
C ILE A 261 4.94 -6.93 -11.56
N LEU A 262 4.30 -7.83 -12.30
CA LEU A 262 4.99 -8.91 -13.01
C LEU A 262 5.94 -8.38 -14.11
N ALA A 263 5.66 -7.21 -14.68
CA ALA A 263 6.54 -6.57 -15.65
C ALA A 263 7.85 -6.05 -15.03
N CYS A 264 7.83 -5.57 -13.78
CA CYS A 264 9.00 -5.01 -13.09
C CYS A 264 9.62 -5.93 -12.02
N ASP A 265 8.88 -6.91 -11.52
CA ASP A 265 9.27 -7.90 -10.51
C ASP A 265 8.70 -9.28 -10.88
N PRO A 266 9.23 -9.92 -11.95
CA PRO A 266 8.71 -11.19 -12.47
C PRO A 266 8.86 -12.36 -11.51
N GLU A 267 9.73 -12.25 -10.51
CA GLU A 267 9.94 -13.26 -9.46
C GLU A 267 9.19 -12.92 -8.16
N LEU A 268 8.43 -11.83 -8.10
CA LEU A 268 7.73 -11.35 -6.89
C LEU A 268 8.64 -11.25 -5.66
N SER A 269 9.89 -10.86 -5.89
CA SER A 269 10.99 -10.83 -4.92
C SER A 269 10.96 -9.61 -4.01
N PHE A 270 10.21 -8.56 -4.39
CA PHE A 270 10.15 -7.32 -3.63
C PHE A 270 9.32 -7.43 -2.34
N MET A 271 8.23 -8.22 -2.34
CA MET A 271 7.37 -8.43 -1.17
C MET A 271 6.88 -9.88 -0.99
N PRO A 272 7.77 -10.88 -0.97
CA PRO A 272 7.40 -12.30 -1.11
C PRO A 272 6.52 -12.83 0.04
N TYR A 273 6.77 -12.41 1.28
CA TYR A 273 6.07 -12.95 2.46
C TYR A 273 4.59 -12.60 2.53
N LEU A 274 4.21 -11.40 2.10
CA LEU A 274 2.85 -10.88 2.29
C LEU A 274 2.05 -10.83 0.99
N PHE A 275 2.73 -10.80 -0.16
CA PHE A 275 2.07 -10.64 -1.45
C PHE A 275 1.03 -11.73 -1.71
N GLY A 276 1.35 -13.01 -1.43
CA GLY A 276 0.41 -14.11 -1.64
C GLY A 276 -0.90 -13.99 -0.86
N ILE A 277 -0.87 -13.40 0.33
CA ILE A 277 -2.07 -13.16 1.16
C ILE A 277 -2.98 -12.13 0.48
N TYR A 278 -2.40 -11.02 0.00
CA TYR A 278 -3.17 -10.00 -0.72
C TYR A 278 -3.65 -10.49 -2.09
N LEU A 279 -2.85 -11.31 -2.77
CA LEU A 279 -3.20 -11.91 -4.05
C LEU A 279 -4.45 -12.79 -3.91
N LEU A 280 -4.48 -13.63 -2.87
CA LEU A 280 -5.64 -14.44 -2.55
C LEU A 280 -6.88 -13.59 -2.21
N HIS A 281 -6.72 -12.54 -1.39
CA HIS A 281 -7.85 -11.67 -1.05
C HIS A 281 -8.40 -10.91 -2.27
N GLY A 282 -7.52 -10.46 -3.18
CA GLY A 282 -7.93 -9.79 -4.43
C GLY A 282 -8.62 -10.72 -5.41
N SER A 283 -8.34 -12.03 -5.37
CA SER A 283 -8.86 -13.00 -6.33
C SER A 283 -10.26 -13.53 -6.03
N PHE A 284 -10.79 -13.35 -4.81
CA PHE A 284 -12.09 -13.92 -4.41
C PHE A 284 -13.25 -13.54 -5.36
N ILE A 285 -13.30 -12.29 -5.82
CA ILE A 285 -14.34 -11.84 -6.75
C ILE A 285 -14.16 -12.46 -8.13
N LEU A 286 -12.91 -12.68 -8.56
CA LEU A 286 -12.62 -13.33 -9.85
C LEU A 286 -13.00 -14.81 -9.84
N LEU A 287 -12.93 -15.48 -8.68
CA LEU A 287 -13.45 -16.85 -8.53
C LEU A 287 -14.96 -16.92 -8.75
N LEU A 288 -15.72 -15.95 -8.26
CA LEU A 288 -17.17 -15.86 -8.54
C LEU A 288 -17.43 -15.70 -10.03
N PHE A 289 -16.64 -14.86 -10.72
CA PHE A 289 -16.80 -14.72 -12.15
C PHE A 289 -16.43 -16.00 -12.90
N ALA A 290 -15.35 -16.67 -12.53
CA ALA A 290 -14.95 -17.93 -13.15
C ALA A 290 -16.05 -19.00 -13.02
N ASP A 291 -16.71 -19.10 -11.86
CA ASP A 291 -17.85 -20.00 -11.63
C ASP A 291 -19.07 -19.66 -12.51
N ARG A 292 -19.29 -18.37 -12.77
CA ARG A 292 -20.46 -17.86 -13.52
C ARG A 292 -20.22 -17.65 -15.01
N MET A 293 -18.97 -17.61 -15.47
CA MET A 293 -18.61 -17.46 -16.90
C MET A 293 -19.30 -18.49 -17.81
N PRO A 294 -19.44 -19.78 -17.44
CA PRO A 294 -20.18 -20.74 -18.25
C PRO A 294 -21.66 -20.39 -18.45
N GLN A 295 -22.24 -19.58 -17.56
CA GLN A 295 -23.66 -19.23 -17.55
C GLN A 295 -23.94 -17.87 -18.21
N ILE A 296 -23.04 -16.89 -18.06
CA ILE A 296 -23.26 -15.48 -18.44
C ILE A 296 -22.54 -15.11 -19.75
N GLY A 297 -21.58 -15.93 -20.20
CA GLY A 297 -20.76 -15.68 -21.40
C GLY A 297 -19.42 -15.00 -21.08
N LEU A 298 -18.49 -15.08 -22.02
CA LEU A 298 -17.11 -14.60 -21.84
C LEU A 298 -17.06 -13.06 -21.73
N ASN A 299 -16.34 -12.58 -20.73
CA ASN A 299 -15.97 -11.17 -20.61
C ASN A 299 -14.45 -11.06 -20.67
N GLU A 300 -13.94 -10.46 -21.75
CA GLU A 300 -12.50 -10.36 -22.03
C GLU A 300 -11.71 -9.68 -20.90
N SER A 301 -12.31 -8.68 -20.22
CA SER A 301 -11.66 -8.01 -19.09
C SER A 301 -11.47 -8.96 -17.91
N VAL A 302 -12.46 -9.83 -17.67
CA VAL A 302 -12.43 -10.77 -16.55
C VAL A 302 -11.57 -11.98 -16.88
N GLU A 303 -11.62 -12.49 -18.11
CA GLU A 303 -10.74 -13.56 -18.59
C GLU A 303 -9.27 -13.16 -18.44
N ARG A 304 -8.91 -11.96 -18.92
CA ARG A 304 -7.57 -11.39 -18.76
C ARG A 304 -7.19 -11.25 -17.28
N ALA A 305 -8.10 -10.75 -16.44
CA ALA A 305 -7.85 -10.62 -15.01
C ALA A 305 -7.57 -11.97 -14.35
N CYS A 306 -8.34 -13.01 -14.69
CA CYS A 306 -8.12 -14.38 -14.23
C CYS A 306 -6.76 -14.92 -14.68
N GLU A 307 -6.38 -14.75 -15.94
CA GLU A 307 -5.09 -15.20 -16.48
C GLU A 307 -3.91 -14.56 -15.72
N ILE A 308 -3.95 -13.24 -15.51
CA ILE A 308 -2.90 -12.51 -14.80
C ILE A 308 -2.76 -13.02 -13.36
N ILE A 309 -3.88 -13.23 -12.66
CA ILE A 309 -3.89 -13.67 -11.27
C ILE A 309 -3.43 -15.12 -11.13
N ILE A 310 -3.82 -16.02 -12.05
CA ILE A 310 -3.32 -17.40 -12.08
C ILE A 310 -1.80 -17.39 -12.24
N ARG A 311 -1.27 -16.64 -13.21
CA ARG A 311 0.17 -16.51 -13.43
C ARG A 311 0.89 -15.95 -12.21
N ALA A 312 0.33 -14.93 -11.57
CA ALA A 312 0.91 -14.36 -10.35
C ALA A 312 0.93 -15.36 -9.19
N HIS A 313 -0.11 -16.19 -9.06
CA HIS A 313 -0.16 -17.26 -8.06
C HIS A 313 0.89 -18.35 -8.32
N GLU A 314 1.11 -18.71 -9.58
CA GLU A 314 2.16 -19.66 -10.00
C GLU A 314 3.56 -19.15 -9.64
N VAL A 315 3.84 -17.87 -9.87
CA VAL A 315 5.12 -17.27 -9.45
C VAL A 315 5.20 -17.22 -7.92
N CYS A 316 4.15 -16.74 -7.27
CA CYS A 316 4.14 -16.52 -5.82
C CYS A 316 4.39 -17.81 -5.02
N VAL A 317 3.80 -18.93 -5.44
CA VAL A 317 4.00 -20.23 -4.77
C VAL A 317 5.43 -20.74 -4.89
N VAL A 318 6.13 -20.43 -5.99
CA VAL A 318 7.54 -20.81 -6.18
C VAL A 318 8.47 -19.90 -5.37
N THR A 319 8.15 -18.62 -5.26
CA THR A 319 8.96 -17.62 -4.54
C THR A 319 8.87 -17.76 -3.02
N LEU A 320 7.72 -18.21 -2.49
CA LEU A 320 7.52 -18.42 -1.05
C LEU A 320 8.32 -19.65 -0.57
N SER A 321 9.49 -19.41 0.02
CA SER A 321 10.24 -20.47 0.71
C SER A 321 9.46 -20.94 1.95
N THR A 322 9.06 -22.22 1.94
CA THR A 322 8.42 -22.91 3.06
C THR A 322 9.43 -23.64 3.96
N GLU A 323 10.72 -23.32 3.87
CA GLU A 323 11.78 -23.96 4.68
C GLU A 323 11.58 -23.86 6.21
N PHE A 324 10.65 -23.01 6.65
CA PHE A 324 10.20 -22.93 8.05
C PHE A 324 9.22 -24.06 8.47
N GLN A 325 8.73 -24.88 7.53
CA GLN A 325 7.90 -26.05 7.83
C GLN A 325 8.78 -27.21 8.29
N VAL A 326 8.91 -27.37 9.61
CA VAL A 326 9.50 -28.56 10.21
C VAL A 326 8.65 -29.77 9.82
N ARG A 327 9.25 -30.74 9.12
CA ARG A 327 8.63 -32.03 8.85
C ARG A 327 8.23 -32.66 10.19
N LEU A 328 6.93 -32.76 10.47
CA LEU A 328 6.45 -33.63 11.55
C LEU A 328 6.84 -35.05 11.14
N SER A 329 7.91 -35.57 11.74
CA SER A 329 8.23 -36.99 11.71
C SER A 329 7.14 -37.70 12.52
N ILE A 330 6.16 -38.27 11.82
CA ILE A 330 5.23 -39.27 12.36
C ILE A 330 5.94 -40.62 12.35
#